data_AF-A0A5E3XQ10-F1
#
_entry.id   AF-A0A5E3XQ10-F1
#
_cell.length_a   1.000
_cell.length_b   1.000
_cell.length_c   1.000
_cell.angle_alpha   90.00
_cell.angle_beta   90.00
_cell.angle_gamma   90.00
#
_symmetry.space_group_name_H-M   'P 1'
#
loop_
_entity.id
_entity.type
_entity.pdbx_description
1 polymer ?
#
loop_
_entity_poly.entity_id
_entity_poly.type
_entity_poly.pdbx_seq_one_letter_code
_entity_poly.pdbx_strand_id
1 'polypeptide(L)'
;MVGPRRTSRKTGIKKEDIKKEDIKIETDALEEPDAWKGVPSTEAKPKREQSTSDRSDSDHKLQEIPDDETILRNIDRKNLATDDKVKIEKELQLDDNILRDRYTSAEAFDPIKVELDQDIQGVLVSRAYISHYFGGNRQLVHPPVSKEKYDNPGAGLNDFMFLDLENHPSAPTRPGQHGIWHENAVCEYRDLTIDPAVADFMEIKLLKETRKPSTTAPVNTSGIYRVHVGGYAGTNKRKWRYAGQYELPVAVPLTPEELNDHPEKFISGWVNWFQKKSWSLDIRFRVKYRRIYGREPSEEEETHLLALVKAKLVSASDWDVSADWIREDLNSGVERLDVHVMKCVDYDADYQRKIAVGMENHIKNPPPPEDETRTPKAAATGVKGRKRAPLTPAKSKSSKKRRIITPSDDEEEEAYIPKSRGTKSRPKST
;
A
#
# COMPACT_ATOMS: atom_id res chain seq x y z
N MET A 1 36.68 22.05 -51.23
CA MET A 1 36.45 20.86 -50.38
C MET A 1 34.95 20.71 -50.20
N VAL A 2 34.36 19.75 -50.91
CA VAL A 2 32.91 19.54 -51.01
C VAL A 2 32.57 18.32 -50.16
N GLY A 3 31.87 18.53 -49.04
CA GLY A 3 31.39 17.46 -48.16
C GLY A 3 30.09 16.82 -48.69
N PRO A 4 29.85 15.52 -48.46
CA PRO A 4 28.73 14.82 -49.07
C PRO A 4 27.40 15.11 -48.34
N ARG A 5 26.38 15.46 -49.15
CA ARG A 5 24.97 15.57 -48.76
C ARG A 5 24.40 14.19 -48.40
N ARG A 6 23.94 14.01 -47.16
CA ARG A 6 23.09 12.88 -46.75
C ARG A 6 21.68 13.09 -47.27
N THR A 7 21.21 12.15 -48.10
CA THR A 7 19.84 12.06 -48.59
C THR A 7 18.98 11.30 -47.58
N SER A 8 17.95 11.96 -47.04
CA SER A 8 16.94 11.33 -46.19
C SER A 8 15.98 10.48 -47.03
N ARG A 9 16.01 9.16 -46.86
CA ARG A 9 14.98 8.25 -47.39
C ARG A 9 13.68 8.45 -46.59
N LYS A 10 12.65 9.00 -47.25
CA LYS A 10 11.25 8.89 -46.79
C LYS A 10 10.76 7.48 -47.14
N THR A 11 10.57 6.64 -46.13
CA THR A 11 9.78 5.40 -46.26
C THR A 11 8.32 5.76 -46.04
N GLY A 12 7.56 5.90 -47.12
CA GLY A 12 6.10 6.01 -47.08
C GLY A 12 5.50 4.66 -46.72
N ILE A 13 4.94 4.56 -45.51
CA ILE A 13 4.07 3.44 -45.13
C ILE A 13 2.70 3.74 -45.73
N LYS A 14 2.27 2.87 -46.65
CA LYS A 14 0.91 2.90 -47.23
C LYS A 14 -0.07 2.45 -46.15
N LYS A 15 -1.07 3.28 -45.86
CA LYS A 15 -2.30 2.84 -45.17
C LYS A 15 -3.07 1.98 -46.15
N GLU A 16 -3.08 0.67 -45.91
CA GLU A 16 -4.01 -0.25 -46.56
C GLU A 16 -5.24 -0.44 -45.66
N ASP A 17 -6.38 -0.52 -46.33
CA ASP A 17 -7.73 -0.48 -45.78
C ASP A 17 -8.03 -1.68 -44.88
N ILE A 18 -8.28 -1.43 -43.59
CA ILE A 18 -8.91 -2.39 -42.70
C ILE A 18 -10.42 -2.35 -42.99
N LYS A 19 -10.89 -3.37 -43.73
CA LYS A 19 -12.31 -3.64 -43.92
C LYS A 19 -12.95 -3.98 -42.57
N LYS A 20 -13.92 -3.17 -42.16
CA LYS A 20 -14.87 -3.53 -41.11
C LYS A 20 -15.80 -4.59 -41.69
N GLU A 21 -15.62 -5.84 -41.30
CA GLU A 21 -16.63 -6.88 -41.52
C GLU A 21 -17.46 -7.06 -40.23
N ASP A 22 -18.75 -7.10 -40.48
CA ASP A 22 -19.91 -7.11 -39.59
C ASP A 22 -19.83 -8.10 -38.41
N ILE A 23 -19.86 -7.56 -37.18
CA ILE A 23 -20.32 -8.32 -36.01
C ILE A 23 -21.84 -8.08 -35.90
N LYS A 24 -22.63 -9.00 -36.48
CA LYS A 24 -24.06 -9.11 -36.18
C LYS A 24 -24.22 -9.75 -34.80
N ILE A 25 -24.63 -8.94 -33.82
CA ILE A 25 -25.15 -9.45 -32.56
C ILE A 25 -26.63 -9.73 -32.79
N GLU A 26 -26.96 -11.01 -32.80
CA GLU A 26 -28.32 -11.55 -32.85
C GLU A 26 -28.98 -11.28 -31.49
N THR A 27 -29.91 -10.33 -31.45
CA THR A 27 -30.73 -10.03 -30.27
C THR A 27 -31.94 -10.95 -30.28
N ASP A 28 -31.80 -12.12 -29.67
CA ASP A 28 -32.95 -12.97 -29.36
C ASP A 28 -33.77 -12.35 -28.22
N ALA A 29 -35.07 -12.28 -28.46
CA ALA A 29 -36.09 -11.75 -27.59
C ALA A 29 -36.17 -12.56 -26.29
N LEU A 30 -35.95 -11.88 -25.16
CA LEU A 30 -36.30 -12.39 -23.84
C LEU A 30 -37.79 -12.11 -23.59
N GLU A 31 -38.58 -13.18 -23.64
CA GLU A 31 -39.96 -13.21 -23.17
C GLU A 31 -40.02 -12.85 -21.67
N GLU A 32 -40.99 -12.02 -21.31
CA GLU A 32 -41.28 -11.63 -19.93
C GLU A 32 -41.78 -12.84 -19.12
N PRO A 33 -41.17 -13.20 -17.98
CA PRO A 33 -41.73 -14.22 -17.13
C PRO A 33 -42.91 -13.70 -16.31
N ASP A 34 -44.05 -14.35 -16.53
CA ASP A 34 -45.31 -14.25 -15.82
C ASP A 34 -45.20 -14.27 -14.29
N ALA A 35 -45.91 -13.32 -13.68
CA ALA A 35 -46.73 -13.45 -12.47
C ALA A 35 -46.25 -14.41 -11.36
N TRP A 36 -45.41 -13.90 -10.46
CA TRP A 36 -45.18 -14.53 -9.16
C TRP A 36 -46.39 -14.29 -8.23
N LYS A 37 -47.25 -15.31 -8.11
CA LYS A 37 -48.36 -15.36 -7.15
C LYS A 37 -47.85 -15.47 -5.71
N GLY A 38 -48.54 -14.76 -4.82
CA GLY A 38 -48.11 -14.39 -3.48
C GLY A 38 -47.72 -15.53 -2.53
N VAL A 39 -46.79 -15.18 -1.64
CA VAL A 39 -46.41 -15.96 -0.45
C VAL A 39 -47.14 -15.35 0.75
N PRO A 40 -47.79 -16.16 1.61
CA PRO A 40 -48.50 -15.65 2.77
C PRO A 40 -47.54 -15.11 3.83
N SER A 41 -47.83 -13.89 4.29
CA SER A 41 -47.19 -13.21 5.42
C SER A 41 -47.33 -14.04 6.68
N THR A 42 -46.22 -14.58 7.19
CA THR A 42 -46.17 -15.16 8.53
C THR A 42 -45.88 -14.05 9.53
N GLU A 43 -46.86 -13.77 10.39
CA GLU A 43 -46.75 -12.84 11.51
C GLU A 43 -45.58 -13.25 12.42
N ALA A 44 -44.54 -12.42 12.42
CA ALA A 44 -43.45 -12.52 13.35
C ALA A 44 -43.93 -12.09 14.75
N LYS A 45 -43.88 -13.03 15.70
CA LYS A 45 -44.15 -12.77 17.12
C LYS A 45 -43.24 -11.64 17.64
N PRO A 46 -43.77 -10.68 18.43
CA PRO A 46 -42.97 -9.62 19.02
C PRO A 46 -41.97 -10.23 20.01
N LYS A 47 -40.68 -9.99 19.77
CA LYS A 47 -39.62 -10.30 20.73
C LYS A 47 -39.80 -9.38 21.92
N ARG A 48 -40.08 -10.01 23.06
CA ARG A 48 -40.13 -9.42 24.41
C ARG A 48 -38.93 -8.52 24.65
N GLU A 49 -39.18 -7.22 24.71
CA GLU A 49 -38.24 -6.21 25.19
C GLU A 49 -37.88 -6.55 26.64
N GLN A 50 -36.65 -7.03 26.84
CA GLN A 50 -36.05 -7.08 28.17
C GLN A 50 -35.39 -5.73 28.38
N SER A 51 -36.03 -4.90 29.22
CA SER A 51 -35.47 -3.65 29.72
C SER A 51 -34.19 -3.96 30.50
N THR A 52 -33.03 -3.69 29.90
CA THR A 52 -31.75 -3.61 30.61
C THR A 52 -31.55 -2.18 31.11
N SER A 53 -32.38 -1.74 32.05
CA SER A 53 -32.01 -0.63 32.94
C SER A 53 -31.17 -1.22 34.07
N ASP A 54 -30.11 -0.53 34.47
CA ASP A 54 -29.16 -0.89 35.54
C ASP A 54 -27.90 -1.65 35.09
N ARG A 55 -27.25 -1.21 34.00
CA ARG A 55 -25.79 -1.35 33.90
C ARG A 55 -25.17 -0.13 34.56
N SER A 56 -24.72 -0.36 35.79
CA SER A 56 -23.92 0.53 36.62
C SER A 56 -22.85 1.27 35.82
N ASP A 57 -22.73 2.57 36.10
CA ASP A 57 -21.55 3.40 35.82
C ASP A 57 -20.30 2.70 36.36
N SER A 58 -19.72 1.80 35.57
CA SER A 58 -18.37 1.35 35.81
C SER A 58 -17.49 2.53 35.41
N ASP A 59 -17.11 3.34 36.40
CA ASP A 59 -16.05 4.33 36.31
C ASP A 59 -14.88 3.71 35.54
N HIS A 60 -14.81 4.00 34.25
CA HIS A 60 -13.68 3.66 33.41
C HIS A 60 -12.56 4.58 33.85
N LYS A 61 -11.88 4.17 34.92
CA LYS A 61 -10.73 4.86 35.48
C LYS A 61 -9.73 5.05 34.34
N LEU A 62 -9.65 6.28 33.82
CA LEU A 62 -8.67 6.67 32.81
C LEU A 62 -7.32 6.20 33.35
N GLN A 63 -6.68 5.29 32.62
CA GLN A 63 -5.36 4.82 33.02
C GLN A 63 -4.42 6.01 32.94
N GLU A 64 -4.00 6.51 34.10
CA GLU A 64 -3.00 7.56 34.20
C GLU A 64 -1.73 7.09 33.46
N ILE A 65 -1.25 7.94 32.54
CA ILE A 65 -0.02 7.68 31.81
C ILE A 65 1.14 7.81 32.81
N PRO A 66 1.98 6.77 32.98
CA PRO A 66 3.16 6.86 33.85
C PRO A 66 4.08 8.00 33.45
N ASP A 67 4.84 8.54 34.40
CA ASP A 67 5.88 9.53 34.12
C ASP A 67 7.00 8.98 33.22
N ASP A 68 7.75 9.89 32.60
CA ASP A 68 8.81 9.55 31.64
C ASP A 68 9.91 8.68 32.26
N GLU A 69 10.27 8.89 33.53
CA GLU A 69 11.26 8.04 34.20
C GLU A 69 10.80 6.58 34.31
N THR A 70 9.52 6.38 34.65
CA THR A 70 8.90 5.07 34.77
C THR A 70 8.81 4.39 33.41
N ILE A 71 8.49 5.14 32.35
CA ILE A 71 8.49 4.63 30.99
C ILE A 71 9.91 4.20 30.59
N LEU A 72 10.90 5.06 30.79
CA LEU A 72 12.31 4.81 30.45
C LEU A 72 12.89 3.58 31.15
N ARG A 73 12.55 3.35 32.43
CA ARG A 73 12.98 2.14 33.16
C ARG A 73 12.40 0.84 32.59
N ASN A 74 11.25 0.92 31.91
CA ASN A 74 10.51 -0.25 31.45
C ASN A 74 10.65 -0.54 29.95
N ILE A 75 11.17 0.39 29.14
CA ILE A 75 11.38 0.20 27.70
C ILE A 75 12.45 -0.88 27.46
N ASP A 76 12.11 -1.90 26.66
CA ASP A 76 13.12 -2.81 26.11
C ASP A 76 13.88 -2.11 24.98
N ARG A 77 15.17 -1.85 25.21
CA ARG A 77 16.06 -1.20 24.23
C ARG A 77 16.13 -1.93 22.88
N LYS A 78 15.75 -3.20 22.79
CA LYS A 78 15.64 -3.94 21.52
C LYS A 78 14.45 -3.48 20.65
N ASN A 79 13.53 -2.71 21.22
CA ASN A 79 12.40 -2.10 20.53
C ASN A 79 12.64 -0.65 20.14
N LEU A 80 13.83 -0.11 20.38
CA LEU A 80 14.18 1.22 19.94
C LEU A 80 14.58 1.24 18.46
N ALA A 81 14.17 2.31 17.79
CA ALA A 81 14.67 2.69 16.48
C ALA A 81 16.17 2.90 16.57
N THR A 82 16.91 2.24 15.70
CA THR A 82 18.35 2.50 15.50
C THR A 82 18.50 2.89 14.04
N ASP A 83 19.14 4.03 13.79
CA ASP A 83 19.28 4.58 12.44
C ASP A 83 20.02 3.61 11.50
N ASP A 84 20.90 2.76 12.05
CA ASP A 84 21.72 1.80 11.31
C ASP A 84 20.93 0.67 10.60
N LYS A 85 19.63 0.53 10.87
CA LYS A 85 18.84 -0.65 10.42
C LYS A 85 17.78 -0.38 9.37
N VAL A 86 17.65 0.86 8.90
CA VAL A 86 16.66 1.17 7.87
C VAL A 86 17.31 1.01 6.49
N LYS A 87 16.75 0.12 5.68
CA LYS A 87 17.09 0.01 4.28
C LYS A 87 16.25 1.04 3.51
N ILE A 88 16.86 2.18 3.18
CA ILE A 88 16.25 3.21 2.31
C ILE A 88 16.79 3.02 0.90
N GLU A 89 15.90 2.90 -0.09
CA GLU A 89 16.28 2.88 -1.50
C GLU A 89 16.64 4.29 -1.96
N LYS A 90 17.90 4.70 -1.72
CA LYS A 90 18.42 6.03 -2.07
C LYS A 90 18.25 6.37 -3.55
N GLU A 91 18.20 5.37 -4.42
CA GLU A 91 18.00 5.56 -5.86
C GLU A 91 16.61 6.13 -6.16
N LEU A 92 15.60 5.92 -5.30
CA LEU A 92 14.24 6.43 -5.46
C LEU A 92 13.98 7.73 -4.69
N GLN A 93 14.97 8.24 -3.97
CA GLN A 93 14.83 9.45 -3.18
C GLN A 93 14.87 10.69 -4.09
N LEU A 94 14.03 11.68 -3.79
CA LEU A 94 14.06 12.95 -4.51
C LEU A 94 15.35 13.72 -4.21
N ASP A 95 15.77 14.58 -5.14
CA ASP A 95 16.92 15.45 -4.97
C ASP A 95 16.62 16.48 -3.87
N ASP A 96 17.64 16.81 -3.09
CA ASP A 96 17.50 17.69 -1.93
C ASP A 96 16.99 19.09 -2.32
N ASN A 97 17.29 19.58 -3.54
CA ASN A 97 16.79 20.87 -4.01
C ASN A 97 15.30 20.81 -4.31
N ILE A 98 14.84 19.77 -5.02
CA ILE A 98 13.41 19.55 -5.30
C ILE A 98 12.64 19.38 -3.99
N LEU A 99 13.18 18.61 -3.04
CA LEU A 99 12.59 18.47 -1.70
C LEU A 99 12.43 19.83 -1.01
N ARG A 100 13.48 20.65 -1.01
CA ARG A 100 13.45 21.99 -0.40
C ARG A 100 12.41 22.90 -1.07
N ASP A 101 12.30 22.87 -2.39
CA ASP A 101 11.34 23.69 -3.13
C ASP A 101 9.90 23.26 -2.83
N ARG A 102 9.65 21.95 -2.77
CA ARG A 102 8.33 21.41 -2.38
C ARG A 102 7.98 21.74 -0.93
N TYR A 103 8.93 21.62 -0.01
CA TYR A 103 8.74 22.03 1.39
C TYR A 103 8.46 23.53 1.52
N THR A 104 9.20 24.36 0.80
CA THR A 104 8.98 25.82 0.76
C THR A 104 7.57 26.15 0.27
N SER A 105 7.11 25.48 -0.80
CA SER A 105 5.79 25.68 -1.39
C SER A 105 4.65 25.29 -0.46
N ALA A 106 4.88 24.34 0.45
CA ALA A 106 3.91 23.88 1.45
C ALA A 106 4.07 24.56 2.83
N GLU A 107 4.95 25.56 2.93
CA GLU A 107 5.29 26.23 4.20
C GLU A 107 5.78 25.25 5.28
N ALA A 108 6.57 24.25 4.89
CA ALA A 108 7.11 23.18 5.73
C ALA A 108 8.62 23.39 5.95
N PHE A 109 8.99 24.52 6.56
CA PHE A 109 10.38 24.98 6.64
C PHE A 109 11.24 24.20 7.64
N ASP A 110 10.80 24.18 8.90
CA ASP A 110 11.58 23.65 10.01
C ASP A 110 10.87 22.48 10.68
N PRO A 111 11.57 21.35 10.91
CA PRO A 111 11.03 20.25 11.70
C PRO A 111 10.52 20.71 13.06
N ILE A 112 9.40 20.13 13.50
CA ILE A 112 8.86 20.40 14.83
C ILE A 112 9.82 19.84 15.88
N LYS A 113 10.22 20.69 16.82
CA LYS A 113 11.04 20.27 17.96
C LYS A 113 10.20 19.41 18.91
N VAL A 114 10.53 18.12 18.99
CA VAL A 114 9.86 17.18 19.89
C VAL A 114 10.53 17.20 21.27
N GLU A 115 9.80 17.68 22.28
CA GLU A 115 10.24 17.76 23.68
C GLU A 115 9.93 16.47 24.46
N LEU A 116 10.47 15.35 23.98
CA LEU A 116 10.32 14.04 24.62
C LEU A 116 11.69 13.36 24.68
N ASP A 117 11.90 12.46 25.64
CA ASP A 117 13.16 11.70 25.67
C ASP A 117 13.35 10.87 24.39
N GLN A 118 14.57 10.84 23.85
CA GLN A 118 14.88 10.17 22.59
C GLN A 118 14.57 8.66 22.62
N ASP A 119 14.72 8.00 23.77
CA ASP A 119 14.37 6.59 23.91
C ASP A 119 12.85 6.41 23.83
N ILE A 120 12.06 7.31 24.43
CA ILE A 120 10.59 7.25 24.32
C ILE A 120 10.15 7.53 22.88
N GLN A 121 10.73 8.54 22.21
CA GLN A 121 10.47 8.83 20.79
C GLN A 121 10.86 7.66 19.87
N GLY A 122 11.93 6.94 20.24
CA GLY A 122 12.47 5.82 19.49
C GLY A 122 11.67 4.53 19.61
N VAL A 123 10.66 4.44 20.48
CA VAL A 123 9.90 3.21 20.66
C VAL A 123 9.20 2.80 19.37
N LEU A 124 9.50 1.59 18.92
CA LEU A 124 8.89 0.98 17.75
C LEU A 124 7.70 0.11 18.14
N VAL A 125 6.58 0.31 17.46
CA VAL A 125 5.35 -0.48 17.62
C VAL A 125 5.15 -1.45 16.47
N SER A 126 4.34 -2.49 16.69
CA SER A 126 3.89 -3.35 15.60
C SER A 126 2.50 -2.92 15.10
N ARG A 127 2.23 -3.07 13.80
CA ARG A 127 0.84 -2.91 13.29
C ARG A 127 -0.14 -3.89 13.93
N ALA A 128 0.33 -5.03 14.46
CA ALA A 128 -0.52 -5.95 15.21
C ALA A 128 -1.01 -5.33 16.52
N TYR A 129 -0.13 -4.66 17.24
CA TYR A 129 -0.48 -3.92 18.44
C TYR A 129 -1.46 -2.77 18.13
N ILE A 130 -1.16 -1.93 17.13
CA ILE A 130 -2.06 -0.84 16.75
C ILE A 130 -3.43 -1.37 16.34
N SER A 131 -3.47 -2.39 15.47
CA SER A 131 -4.71 -3.05 15.04
C SER A 131 -5.51 -3.65 16.20
N HIS A 132 -4.82 -4.27 17.17
CA HIS A 132 -5.48 -4.84 18.33
C HIS A 132 -6.08 -3.76 19.25
N TYR A 133 -5.32 -2.71 19.55
CA TYR A 133 -5.73 -1.67 20.51
C TYR A 133 -6.69 -0.65 19.89
N PHE A 134 -6.28 -0.04 18.78
CA PHE A 134 -7.04 1.02 18.09
C PHE A 134 -7.93 0.51 16.96
N GLY A 135 -7.76 -0.72 16.50
CA GLY A 135 -8.44 -1.23 15.30
C GLY A 135 -7.65 -0.97 14.02
N GLY A 136 -8.24 -1.35 12.89
CA GLY A 136 -7.64 -1.11 11.58
C GLY A 136 -6.97 -2.33 10.94
N ASN A 137 -6.85 -2.28 9.61
CA ASN A 137 -6.18 -3.29 8.81
C ASN A 137 -4.64 -3.23 9.00
N ARG A 138 -3.97 -4.39 9.00
CA ARG A 138 -2.51 -4.47 9.24
C ARG A 138 -1.65 -4.24 7.98
N GLN A 139 -2.24 -4.05 6.81
CA GLN A 139 -1.58 -3.98 5.50
C GLN A 139 -1.80 -2.63 4.80
N LEU A 140 -2.99 -2.04 4.91
CA LEU A 140 -3.30 -0.76 4.26
C LEU A 140 -2.45 0.40 4.80
N VAL A 141 -2.21 1.40 3.94
CA VAL A 141 -1.52 2.65 4.31
C VAL A 141 -2.42 3.47 5.23
N HIS A 142 -3.70 3.64 4.87
CA HIS A 142 -4.74 4.27 5.69
C HIS A 142 -5.72 3.19 6.18
N PRO A 143 -5.45 2.52 7.31
CA PRO A 143 -6.29 1.43 7.77
C PRO A 143 -7.64 1.94 8.30
N PRO A 144 -8.78 1.50 7.75
CA PRO A 144 -10.08 1.90 8.26
C PRO A 144 -10.32 1.25 9.63
N VAL A 145 -10.68 2.07 10.62
CA VAL A 145 -10.97 1.61 11.98
C VAL A 145 -12.45 1.22 12.07
N SER A 146 -12.77 0.14 12.80
CA SER A 146 -14.16 -0.25 13.01
C SER A 146 -14.82 0.68 14.03
N LYS A 147 -16.13 0.90 13.88
CA LYS A 147 -16.90 1.75 14.80
C LYS A 147 -16.80 1.24 16.24
N GLU A 148 -16.86 -0.07 16.45
CA GLU A 148 -16.69 -0.69 17.76
C GLU A 148 -15.34 -0.35 18.40
N LYS A 149 -14.25 -0.38 17.63
CA LYS A 149 -12.92 -0.03 18.14
C LYS A 149 -12.79 1.47 18.40
N TYR A 150 -13.38 2.29 17.55
CA TYR A 150 -13.40 3.74 17.69
C TYR A 150 -14.21 4.19 18.92
N ASP A 151 -15.36 3.57 19.16
CA ASP A 151 -16.24 3.90 20.29
C ASP A 151 -15.67 3.42 21.64
N ASN A 152 -14.61 2.59 21.65
CA ASN A 152 -13.96 2.16 22.88
C ASN A 152 -13.26 3.34 23.58
N PRO A 153 -13.50 3.56 24.89
CA PRO A 153 -12.85 4.64 25.64
C PRO A 153 -11.33 4.63 25.49
N GLY A 154 -10.78 5.75 25.00
CA GLY A 154 -9.35 5.94 24.79
C GLY A 154 -8.77 5.32 23.50
N ALA A 155 -9.56 4.61 22.69
CA ALA A 155 -9.13 4.05 21.42
C ALA A 155 -9.66 4.80 20.18
N GLY A 156 -10.50 5.83 20.37
CA GLY A 156 -11.20 6.63 19.35
C GLY A 156 -10.35 7.45 18.38
N LEU A 157 -9.37 6.80 17.77
CA LEU A 157 -8.49 7.32 16.74
C LEU A 157 -8.79 6.55 15.45
N ASN A 158 -8.84 7.27 14.32
CA ASN A 158 -9.19 6.74 13.00
C ASN A 158 -8.32 7.34 11.88
N ASP A 159 -7.24 8.03 12.25
CA ASP A 159 -6.43 8.89 11.39
C ASP A 159 -5.02 8.32 11.18
N PHE A 160 -4.86 7.00 11.26
CA PHE A 160 -3.55 6.36 11.08
C PHE A 160 -3.10 6.38 9.62
N MET A 161 -1.80 6.61 9.43
CA MET A 161 -1.12 6.43 8.15
C MET A 161 0.18 5.66 8.39
N PHE A 162 0.45 4.64 7.58
CA PHE A 162 1.65 3.81 7.74
C PHE A 162 2.48 3.74 6.47
N LEU A 163 3.68 4.32 6.52
CA LEU A 163 4.60 4.40 5.37
C LEU A 163 5.83 3.54 5.56
N ASP A 164 6.15 2.74 4.55
CA ASP A 164 7.35 1.90 4.53
C ASP A 164 8.48 2.67 3.84
N LEU A 165 9.61 2.90 4.52
CA LEU A 165 10.75 3.63 3.94
C LEU A 165 11.40 2.92 2.75
N GLU A 166 11.15 1.61 2.59
CA GLU A 166 11.54 0.91 1.35
C GLU A 166 10.74 1.42 0.15
N ASN A 167 9.45 1.75 0.32
CA ASN A 167 8.56 2.24 -0.74
C ASN A 167 8.38 3.76 -0.79
N HIS A 168 8.71 4.46 0.28
CA HIS A 168 8.62 5.90 0.38
C HIS A 168 9.94 6.42 0.97
N PRO A 169 11.02 6.44 0.19
CA PRO A 169 12.37 6.78 0.68
C PRO A 169 12.47 8.22 1.19
N SER A 170 11.60 9.11 0.71
CA SER A 170 11.52 10.51 1.09
C SER A 170 10.55 10.77 2.26
N ALA A 171 9.96 9.73 2.87
CA ALA A 171 9.07 9.90 4.02
C ALA A 171 9.86 10.32 5.28
N PRO A 172 9.20 10.86 6.32
CA PRO A 172 9.86 11.34 7.54
C PRO A 172 10.74 10.28 8.20
N THR A 173 12.03 10.58 8.34
CA THR A 173 13.01 9.67 8.95
C THR A 173 13.28 9.97 10.43
N ARG A 174 12.66 11.01 10.98
CA ARG A 174 12.73 11.37 12.40
C ARG A 174 11.39 11.94 12.90
N PRO A 175 11.08 11.82 14.20
CA PRO A 175 9.98 12.53 14.84
C PRO A 175 9.98 14.03 14.52
N GLY A 176 8.84 14.59 14.14
CA GLY A 176 8.68 16.00 13.80
C GLY A 176 9.19 16.43 12.42
N GLN A 177 9.84 15.53 11.67
CA GLN A 177 10.44 15.86 10.37
C GLN A 177 9.38 15.91 9.26
N HIS A 178 9.46 16.88 8.35
CA HIS A 178 8.68 16.84 7.11
C HIS A 178 9.12 15.68 6.20
N GLY A 179 8.30 15.35 5.22
CA GLY A 179 8.60 14.29 4.26
C GLY A 179 7.85 14.48 2.94
N ILE A 180 8.09 13.58 1.99
CA ILE A 180 7.29 13.45 0.78
C ILE A 180 6.66 12.07 0.78
N TRP A 181 5.37 12.03 0.46
CA TRP A 181 4.66 10.83 0.16
C TRP A 181 4.35 10.79 -1.34
N HIS A 182 4.79 9.72 -1.99
CA HIS A 182 4.34 9.39 -3.33
C HIS A 182 3.04 8.62 -3.18
N GLU A 183 1.92 9.33 -3.28
CA GLU A 183 0.66 8.66 -3.60
C GLU A 183 0.90 7.97 -4.96
N ASN A 184 0.41 6.74 -5.12
CA ASN A 184 0.59 5.96 -6.36
C ASN A 184 0.41 6.91 -7.55
N ALA A 185 1.29 6.94 -8.56
CA ALA A 185 1.20 7.91 -9.66
C ALA A 185 -0.21 7.91 -10.27
N VAL A 186 -1.04 8.83 -9.82
CA VAL A 186 -2.36 9.06 -10.35
C VAL A 186 -2.09 10.03 -11.50
N CYS A 187 -2.62 9.74 -12.68
CA CYS A 187 -2.75 10.84 -13.62
C CYS A 187 -3.90 11.67 -13.05
N GLU A 188 -3.64 12.90 -12.58
CA GLU A 188 -4.69 13.81 -12.10
C GLU A 188 -5.90 13.70 -13.02
N TYR A 189 -6.94 13.02 -12.54
CA TYR A 189 -8.21 13.02 -13.23
C TYR A 189 -8.70 14.46 -13.19
N ARG A 190 -9.03 14.97 -14.38
CA ARG A 190 -9.80 16.19 -14.58
C ARG A 190 -10.90 16.29 -13.52
N ASP A 191 -11.02 17.49 -12.97
CA ASP A 191 -12.19 18.05 -12.26
C ASP A 191 -13.38 17.07 -12.13
N LEU A 192 -13.58 16.54 -10.91
CA LEU A 192 -14.62 15.58 -10.51
C LEU A 192 -16.07 16.11 -10.69
N THR A 193 -16.25 17.27 -11.32
CA THR A 193 -17.57 17.88 -11.54
C THR A 193 -18.29 17.38 -12.81
N ILE A 194 -17.76 16.42 -13.56
CA ILE A 194 -18.37 15.99 -14.84
C ILE A 194 -18.32 14.46 -15.03
N ASP A 195 -19.22 13.71 -14.38
CA ASP A 195 -20.01 12.67 -15.08
C ASP A 195 -21.26 12.23 -14.29
N PRO A 196 -22.48 12.60 -14.72
CA PRO A 196 -23.74 12.13 -14.12
C PRO A 196 -23.93 10.60 -14.16
N ALA A 197 -23.29 9.86 -15.08
CA ALA A 197 -23.48 8.43 -15.22
C ALA A 197 -22.79 7.62 -14.10
N VAL A 198 -21.69 8.13 -13.56
CA VAL A 198 -20.97 7.51 -12.43
C VAL A 198 -21.75 7.69 -11.13
N ALA A 199 -22.46 8.82 -10.98
CA ALA A 199 -23.37 9.05 -9.86
C ALA A 199 -24.49 7.99 -9.83
N ASP A 200 -25.13 7.69 -10.97
CA ASP A 200 -26.21 6.70 -11.05
C ASP A 200 -25.75 5.27 -10.71
N PHE A 201 -24.58 4.84 -11.18
CA PHE A 201 -24.06 3.50 -10.86
C PHE A 201 -23.66 3.36 -9.38
N MET A 202 -23.03 4.39 -8.82
CA MET A 202 -22.71 4.45 -7.39
C MET A 202 -23.98 4.49 -6.54
N GLU A 203 -24.98 5.25 -6.95
CA GLU A 203 -26.28 5.36 -6.28
C GLU A 203 -27.03 4.02 -6.29
N ILE A 204 -27.03 3.26 -7.39
CA ILE A 204 -27.64 1.91 -7.45
C ILE A 204 -26.95 0.91 -6.50
N LYS A 205 -25.62 0.99 -6.36
CA LYS A 205 -24.86 0.11 -5.46
C LYS A 205 -25.01 0.51 -3.99
N LEU A 206 -25.02 1.81 -3.70
CA LEU A 206 -25.29 2.40 -2.37
C LEU A 206 -26.73 2.13 -1.91
N LEU A 207 -27.70 2.21 -2.82
CA LEU A 207 -29.12 1.95 -2.52
C LEU A 207 -29.37 0.46 -2.20
N LYS A 208 -28.61 -0.47 -2.79
CA LYS A 208 -28.70 -1.91 -2.48
C LYS A 208 -27.98 -2.31 -1.19
N GLU A 209 -27.04 -1.51 -0.68
CA GLU A 209 -26.39 -1.72 0.63
C GLU A 209 -27.16 -1.07 1.80
N THR A 210 -28.33 -0.48 1.53
CA THR A 210 -29.14 0.16 2.56
C THR A 210 -29.49 -0.78 3.72
N ARG A 211 -29.12 -0.33 4.93
CA ARG A 211 -29.55 -0.78 6.27
C ARG A 211 -28.74 -1.86 6.99
N LYS A 212 -27.43 -1.96 6.76
CA LYS A 212 -26.56 -2.38 7.87
C LYS A 212 -25.99 -1.12 8.52
N PRO A 213 -26.09 -0.94 9.85
CA PRO A 213 -25.40 0.16 10.52
C PRO A 213 -23.93 0.10 10.12
N SER A 214 -23.36 1.24 9.71
CA SER A 214 -21.97 1.29 9.29
C SER A 214 -21.09 0.70 10.38
N THR A 215 -20.38 -0.38 10.03
CA THR A 215 -19.42 -1.03 10.91
C THR A 215 -18.10 -0.28 10.94
N THR A 216 -17.93 0.75 10.11
CA THR A 216 -16.72 1.58 10.05
C THR A 216 -16.88 2.83 10.90
N ALA A 217 -15.78 3.26 11.51
CA ALA A 217 -15.67 4.52 12.22
C ALA A 217 -16.02 5.70 11.30
N PRO A 218 -16.30 6.90 11.85
CA PRO A 218 -16.40 8.12 11.06
C PRO A 218 -15.17 8.30 10.16
N VAL A 219 -15.34 8.95 9.01
CA VAL A 219 -14.21 9.32 8.17
C VAL A 219 -13.38 10.38 8.91
N ASN A 220 -12.05 10.32 8.78
CA ASN A 220 -11.19 11.38 9.30
C ASN A 220 -11.48 12.68 8.54
N THR A 221 -12.07 13.66 9.22
CA THR A 221 -12.45 14.96 8.62
C THR A 221 -11.42 16.07 8.91
N SER A 222 -10.43 15.82 9.77
CA SER A 222 -9.42 16.83 10.09
C SER A 222 -8.41 17.04 8.96
N GLY A 223 -8.22 16.03 8.09
CA GLY A 223 -7.12 16.00 7.12
C GLY A 223 -5.73 15.79 7.75
N ILE A 224 -5.67 15.60 9.07
CA ILE A 224 -4.45 15.36 9.84
C ILE A 224 -4.33 13.86 10.10
N TYR A 225 -3.15 13.29 9.86
CA TYR A 225 -2.88 11.87 10.03
C TYR A 225 -1.78 11.62 11.06
N ARG A 226 -1.97 10.63 11.93
CA ARG A 226 -0.92 10.04 12.77
C ARG A 226 -0.05 9.12 11.93
N VAL A 227 1.11 9.62 11.51
CA VAL A 227 2.02 8.91 10.61
C VAL A 227 2.96 8.01 11.39
N HIS A 228 3.01 6.75 10.98
CA HIS A 228 3.91 5.72 11.45
C HIS A 228 4.83 5.29 10.31
N VAL A 229 6.13 5.38 10.52
CA VAL A 229 7.14 5.08 9.51
C VAL A 229 7.84 3.76 9.84
N GLY A 230 7.84 2.84 8.88
CA GLY A 230 8.38 1.49 8.98
C GLY A 230 9.66 1.29 8.15
N GLY A 231 10.14 0.04 8.10
CA GLY A 231 11.38 -0.32 7.42
C GLY A 231 12.53 -0.70 8.36
N TYR A 232 12.28 -0.67 9.68
CA TYR A 232 13.25 -1.09 10.69
C TYR A 232 13.39 -2.62 10.72
N ALA A 233 14.58 -3.11 10.36
CA ALA A 233 14.88 -4.53 10.37
C ALA A 233 14.85 -5.11 11.81
N GLY A 234 14.06 -6.17 11.99
CA GLY A 234 13.98 -6.96 13.21
C GLY A 234 13.64 -8.40 12.86
N THR A 235 14.05 -9.35 13.70
CA THR A 235 14.09 -10.79 13.39
C THR A 235 12.76 -11.44 13.01
N ASN A 236 11.59 -10.79 13.11
CA ASN A 236 10.33 -11.39 12.64
C ASN A 236 9.12 -10.48 12.32
N LYS A 237 9.14 -9.14 12.46
CA LYS A 237 7.98 -8.28 12.11
C LYS A 237 8.47 -6.87 11.76
N ARG A 238 7.91 -6.25 10.70
CA ARG A 238 8.09 -4.82 10.40
C ARG A 238 7.60 -4.00 11.60
N LYS A 239 8.51 -3.30 12.27
CA LYS A 239 8.18 -2.37 13.35
C LYS A 239 8.11 -0.95 12.79
N TRP A 240 7.35 -0.09 13.47
CA TRP A 240 6.93 1.21 13.00
C TRP A 240 7.21 2.24 14.09
N ARG A 241 7.77 3.39 13.73
CA ARG A 241 7.99 4.52 14.63
C ARG A 241 6.95 5.58 14.36
N TYR A 242 6.36 6.15 15.40
CA TYR A 242 5.51 7.32 15.27
C TYR A 242 6.35 8.55 14.88
N ALA A 243 6.01 9.16 13.74
CA ALA A 243 6.73 10.32 13.22
C ALA A 243 6.09 11.66 13.60
N GLY A 244 4.80 11.68 14.00
CA GLY A 244 4.04 12.90 14.31
C GLY A 244 2.65 12.92 13.66
N GLN A 245 2.01 14.09 13.74
CA GLN A 245 0.73 14.41 13.09
C GLN A 245 0.99 15.22 11.82
N TYR A 246 0.42 14.81 10.69
CA TYR A 246 0.75 15.37 9.38
C TYR A 246 -0.48 15.78 8.60
N GLU A 247 -0.41 16.96 8.00
CA GLU A 247 -1.22 17.31 6.85
C GLU A 247 -0.52 16.82 5.57
N LEU A 248 -1.32 16.54 4.53
CA LEU A 248 -0.85 16.03 3.24
C LEU A 248 -1.24 16.99 2.09
N PRO A 249 -0.82 18.26 2.10
CA PRO A 249 -1.07 19.15 0.97
C PRO A 249 -0.55 18.50 -0.33
N VAL A 250 -1.42 18.51 -1.33
CA VAL A 250 -1.06 18.12 -2.70
C VAL A 250 0.01 19.09 -3.17
N ALA A 251 1.15 18.57 -3.60
CA ALA A 251 2.18 19.36 -4.23
C ALA A 251 2.09 19.20 -5.75
N VAL A 252 2.67 20.15 -6.47
CA VAL A 252 2.76 20.08 -7.93
C VAL A 252 3.49 18.78 -8.30
N PRO A 253 2.89 17.92 -9.16
CA PRO A 253 3.55 16.70 -9.64
C PRO A 253 4.92 17.02 -10.23
N LEU A 254 5.82 16.03 -10.25
CA LEU A 254 7.12 16.25 -10.88
C LEU A 254 6.94 16.55 -12.37
N THR A 255 7.49 17.68 -12.79
CA THR A 255 7.54 18.06 -14.21
C THR A 255 8.52 17.15 -14.97
N PRO A 256 8.37 17.00 -16.29
CA PRO A 256 9.33 16.27 -17.11
C PRO A 256 10.75 16.82 -16.96
N GLU A 257 10.90 18.13 -16.84
CA GLU A 257 12.19 18.80 -16.63
C GLU A 257 12.81 18.37 -15.29
N GLU A 258 12.06 18.51 -14.19
CA GLU A 258 12.52 18.06 -12.87
C GLU A 258 12.87 16.56 -12.87
N LEU A 259 12.04 15.74 -13.52
CA LEU A 259 12.28 14.30 -13.61
C LEU A 259 13.57 13.99 -14.37
N ASN A 260 13.83 14.69 -15.49
CA ASN A 260 15.03 14.51 -16.32
C ASN A 260 16.29 15.09 -15.67
N ASP A 261 16.16 16.03 -14.72
CA ASP A 261 17.29 16.56 -13.95
C ASP A 261 17.80 15.55 -12.89
N HIS A 262 17.03 14.52 -12.56
CA HIS A 262 17.48 13.45 -11.69
C HIS A 262 18.52 12.51 -12.36
N PRO A 263 19.37 11.82 -11.57
CA PRO A 263 20.23 10.77 -12.09
C PRO A 263 19.42 9.64 -12.77
N GLU A 264 19.92 9.05 -13.86
CA GLU A 264 19.23 7.96 -14.60
C GLU A 264 18.80 6.79 -13.71
N LYS A 265 19.54 6.53 -12.62
CA LYS A 265 19.18 5.50 -11.62
C LYS A 265 17.83 5.76 -10.97
N PHE A 266 17.47 7.02 -10.75
CA PHE A 266 16.18 7.41 -10.19
C PHE A 266 15.03 7.05 -11.11
N ILE A 267 15.12 7.49 -12.37
CA ILE A 267 14.10 7.20 -13.39
C ILE A 267 14.01 5.68 -13.62
N SER A 268 15.15 5.01 -13.76
CA SER A 268 15.21 3.55 -13.91
C SER A 268 14.61 2.80 -12.72
N GLY A 269 14.83 3.30 -11.50
CA GLY A 269 14.24 2.75 -10.28
C GLY A 269 12.72 2.80 -10.32
N TRP A 270 12.15 3.98 -10.60
CA TRP A 270 10.70 4.17 -10.71
C TRP A 270 10.08 3.37 -11.84
N VAL A 271 10.69 3.37 -13.03
CA VAL A 271 10.24 2.56 -14.18
C VAL A 271 10.21 1.07 -13.83
N ASN A 272 11.26 0.56 -13.18
CA ASN A 272 11.34 -0.84 -12.74
C ASN A 272 10.27 -1.17 -11.68
N TRP A 273 9.97 -0.22 -10.80
CA TRP A 273 8.91 -0.35 -9.80
C TRP A 273 7.53 -0.41 -10.46
N PHE A 274 7.22 0.53 -11.35
CA PHE A 274 5.96 0.56 -12.09
C PHE A 274 5.75 -0.68 -12.93
N GLN A 275 6.83 -1.24 -13.49
CA GLN A 275 6.74 -2.48 -14.27
C GLN A 275 6.39 -3.70 -13.40
N LYS A 276 6.95 -3.80 -12.18
CA LYS A 276 6.96 -5.05 -11.40
C LYS A 276 5.96 -5.10 -10.25
N LYS A 277 5.59 -3.95 -9.68
CA LYS A 277 4.77 -3.92 -8.47
C LYS A 277 3.30 -4.07 -8.84
N SER A 278 2.53 -4.71 -7.96
CA SER A 278 1.09 -4.91 -8.21
C SER A 278 0.27 -3.63 -8.03
N TRP A 279 0.78 -2.68 -7.25
CA TRP A 279 0.09 -1.41 -6.98
C TRP A 279 0.15 -0.43 -8.16
N SER A 280 1.05 -0.63 -9.12
CA SER A 280 1.21 0.19 -10.33
C SER A 280 0.47 -0.38 -11.55
N LEU A 281 -0.55 -1.20 -11.32
CA LEU A 281 -1.29 -1.87 -12.39
C LEU A 281 -2.05 -0.87 -13.28
N ASP A 282 -2.56 0.20 -12.68
CA ASP A 282 -3.22 1.31 -13.37
C ASP A 282 -2.28 2.04 -14.33
N ILE A 283 -1.05 2.37 -13.90
CA ILE A 283 -0.02 2.98 -14.76
C ILE A 283 0.28 2.05 -15.94
N ARG A 284 0.52 0.75 -15.67
CA ARG A 284 0.80 -0.23 -16.72
C ARG A 284 -0.37 -0.35 -17.70
N PHE A 285 -1.60 -0.31 -17.21
CA PHE A 285 -2.80 -0.28 -18.03
C PHE A 285 -2.80 0.95 -18.93
N ARG A 286 -2.68 2.18 -18.39
CA ARG A 286 -2.69 3.43 -19.16
C ARG A 286 -1.63 3.44 -20.26
N VAL A 287 -0.38 3.11 -19.89
CA VAL A 287 0.76 3.02 -20.81
C VAL A 287 0.45 2.06 -21.95
N LYS A 288 -0.02 0.84 -21.66
CA LYS A 288 -0.38 -0.15 -22.69
C LYS A 288 -1.57 0.29 -23.52
N TYR A 289 -2.59 0.85 -22.87
CA TYR A 289 -3.84 1.27 -23.48
C TYR A 289 -3.58 2.32 -24.55
N ARG A 290 -2.78 3.35 -24.24
CA ARG A 290 -2.37 4.38 -25.21
C ARG A 290 -1.66 3.81 -26.43
N ARG A 291 -0.82 2.79 -26.24
CA ARG A 291 -0.11 2.13 -27.36
C ARG A 291 -1.03 1.30 -28.25
N ILE A 292 -2.08 0.68 -27.69
CA ILE A 292 -3.03 -0.14 -28.45
C ILE A 292 -4.09 0.73 -29.14
N TYR A 293 -4.64 1.72 -28.43
CA TYR A 293 -5.82 2.46 -28.88
C TYR A 293 -5.52 3.90 -29.34
N GLY A 294 -4.32 4.42 -29.09
CA GLY A 294 -3.94 5.77 -29.51
C GLY A 294 -4.69 6.90 -28.80
N ARG A 295 -5.30 6.62 -27.63
CA ARG A 295 -6.01 7.58 -26.78
C ARG A 295 -5.81 7.23 -25.30
N GLU A 296 -6.10 8.17 -24.41
CA GLU A 296 -6.21 7.87 -22.97
C GLU A 296 -7.40 6.95 -22.69
N PRO A 297 -7.30 6.02 -21.72
CA PRO A 297 -8.45 5.31 -21.23
C PRO A 297 -9.39 6.26 -20.47
N SER A 298 -10.67 5.91 -20.40
CA SER A 298 -11.61 6.55 -19.47
C SER A 298 -11.49 5.95 -18.06
N GLU A 299 -12.00 6.67 -17.05
CA GLU A 299 -12.06 6.19 -15.66
C GLU A 299 -12.83 4.88 -15.53
N GLU A 300 -13.89 4.73 -16.32
CA GLU A 300 -14.69 3.51 -16.38
C GLU A 300 -13.87 2.32 -16.89
N GLU A 301 -13.03 2.53 -17.92
CA GLU A 301 -12.17 1.49 -18.48
C GLU A 301 -11.11 1.03 -17.47
N GLU A 302 -10.50 1.98 -16.74
CA GLU A 302 -9.56 1.67 -15.65
C GLU A 302 -10.23 0.92 -14.51
N THR A 303 -11.36 1.44 -14.02
CA THR A 303 -12.12 0.86 -12.91
C THR A 303 -12.61 -0.54 -13.27
N HIS A 304 -13.12 -0.72 -14.49
CA HIS A 304 -13.56 -2.01 -14.99
C HIS A 304 -12.39 -2.99 -15.05
N LEU A 305 -11.22 -2.58 -15.56
CA LEU A 305 -10.05 -3.45 -15.55
C LEU A 305 -9.69 -3.91 -14.13
N LEU A 306 -9.56 -2.97 -13.20
CA LEU A 306 -9.18 -3.29 -11.82
C LEU A 306 -10.19 -4.25 -11.19
N ALA A 307 -11.48 -4.10 -11.49
CA ALA A 307 -12.53 -5.03 -11.08
C ALA A 307 -12.33 -6.43 -11.69
N LEU A 308 -12.02 -6.54 -13.00
CA LEU A 308 -11.77 -7.80 -13.68
C LEU A 308 -10.53 -8.53 -13.12
N VAL A 309 -9.45 -7.81 -12.86
CA VAL A 309 -8.23 -8.37 -12.27
C VAL A 309 -8.48 -8.83 -10.84
N LYS A 310 -9.21 -8.04 -10.04
CA LYS A 310 -9.63 -8.43 -8.69
C LYS A 310 -10.52 -9.67 -8.68
N ALA A 311 -11.41 -9.80 -9.68
CA ALA A 311 -12.26 -10.96 -9.90
C ALA A 311 -11.50 -12.16 -10.51
N LYS A 312 -10.21 -12.01 -10.85
CA LYS A 312 -9.36 -13.02 -11.51
C LYS A 312 -9.90 -13.47 -12.87
N LEU A 313 -10.64 -12.61 -13.56
CA LEU A 313 -11.14 -12.85 -14.91
C LEU A 313 -10.09 -12.46 -15.96
N VAL A 314 -9.22 -11.51 -15.62
CA VAL A 314 -8.07 -11.06 -16.42
C VAL A 314 -6.83 -11.17 -15.55
N SER A 315 -5.70 -11.57 -16.13
CA SER A 315 -4.43 -11.60 -15.39
C SER A 315 -3.82 -10.21 -15.35
N ALA A 316 -3.24 -9.82 -14.20
CA ALA A 316 -2.45 -8.59 -14.12
C ALA A 316 -1.28 -8.58 -15.12
N SER A 317 -0.75 -9.76 -15.47
CA SER A 317 0.32 -9.92 -16.47
C SER A 317 -0.13 -9.62 -17.90
N ASP A 318 -1.43 -9.68 -18.19
CA ASP A 318 -1.97 -9.32 -19.51
C ASP A 318 -1.72 -7.84 -19.80
N TRP A 319 -1.40 -7.06 -18.77
CA TRP A 319 -1.08 -5.64 -18.81
C TRP A 319 0.38 -5.34 -18.54
N ASP A 320 1.27 -6.34 -18.60
CA ASP A 320 2.70 -6.07 -18.57
C ASP A 320 3.12 -5.22 -19.78
N VAL A 321 4.00 -4.25 -19.52
CA VAL A 321 4.54 -3.26 -20.47
C VAL A 321 6.06 -3.26 -20.42
N SER A 322 6.70 -2.81 -21.50
CA SER A 322 8.15 -2.62 -21.50
C SER A 322 8.53 -1.44 -20.60
N ALA A 323 9.72 -1.51 -20.01
CA ALA A 323 10.30 -0.41 -19.24
C ALA A 323 10.42 0.86 -20.10
N ASP A 324 10.73 0.71 -21.39
CA ASP A 324 10.90 1.82 -22.31
C ASP A 324 9.60 2.60 -22.56
N TRP A 325 8.44 1.92 -22.59
CA TRP A 325 7.16 2.63 -22.75
C TRP A 325 6.81 3.46 -21.53
N ILE A 326 7.03 2.93 -20.32
CA ILE A 326 6.83 3.70 -19.08
C ILE A 326 7.78 4.90 -19.05
N ARG A 327 9.07 4.68 -19.38
CA ARG A 327 10.07 5.74 -19.42
C ARG A 327 9.70 6.85 -20.42
N GLU A 328 9.27 6.48 -21.63
CA GLU A 328 8.84 7.44 -22.65
C GLU A 328 7.66 8.29 -22.17
N ASP A 329 6.69 7.68 -21.50
CA ASP A 329 5.52 8.40 -21.00
C ASP A 329 5.84 9.32 -19.82
N LEU A 330 6.74 8.90 -18.93
CA LEU A 330 7.25 9.73 -17.84
C LEU A 330 8.04 10.93 -18.38
N ASN A 331 8.97 10.69 -19.32
CA ASN A 331 9.81 11.74 -19.89
C ASN A 331 9.03 12.74 -20.75
N SER A 332 7.88 12.35 -21.29
CA SER A 332 6.98 13.24 -22.03
C SER A 332 5.94 13.94 -21.14
N GLY A 333 5.86 13.57 -19.86
CA GLY A 333 4.88 14.12 -18.91
C GLY A 333 3.45 13.63 -19.13
N VAL A 334 3.28 12.57 -19.92
CA VAL A 334 1.99 11.89 -20.10
C VAL A 334 1.66 11.08 -18.85
N GLU A 335 2.63 10.32 -18.34
CA GLU A 335 2.59 9.84 -16.95
C GLU A 335 3.39 10.81 -16.08
N ARG A 336 2.93 11.02 -14.84
CA ARG A 336 3.55 11.93 -13.89
C ARG A 336 3.74 11.26 -12.54
N LEU A 337 4.70 11.75 -11.77
CA LEU A 337 4.89 11.32 -10.39
C LEU A 337 4.23 12.34 -9.48
N ASP A 338 3.06 11.99 -8.95
CA ASP A 338 2.42 12.76 -7.92
C ASP A 338 3.22 12.71 -6.62
N VAL A 339 3.24 13.87 -5.96
CA VAL A 339 3.96 14.06 -4.72
C VAL A 339 3.06 14.83 -3.77
N HIS A 340 2.95 14.33 -2.54
CA HIS A 340 2.31 15.03 -1.44
C HIS A 340 3.41 15.47 -0.48
N VAL A 341 3.36 16.73 -0.06
CA VAL A 341 4.22 17.15 1.02
C VAL A 341 3.61 16.67 2.32
N MET A 342 4.37 15.90 3.09
CA MET A 342 4.00 15.51 4.43
C MET A 342 4.44 16.61 5.39
N LYS A 343 3.54 17.55 5.67
CA LYS A 343 3.79 18.64 6.60
C LYS A 343 3.46 18.19 8.02
N CYS A 344 4.47 17.86 8.82
CA CYS A 344 4.28 17.68 10.26
C CYS A 344 3.72 18.97 10.86
N VAL A 345 2.55 18.88 11.49
CA VAL A 345 1.85 20.00 12.13
C VAL A 345 1.88 19.92 13.65
N ASP A 346 2.05 18.72 14.21
CA ASP A 346 2.19 18.52 15.64
C ASP A 346 2.90 17.18 15.96
N TYR A 347 3.27 16.99 17.22
CA TYR A 347 3.73 15.72 17.76
C TYR A 347 3.02 15.41 19.09
N ASP A 348 2.02 14.54 19.03
CA ASP A 348 1.25 14.06 20.19
C ASP A 348 2.12 13.20 21.14
N ALA A 349 2.76 13.86 22.11
CA ALA A 349 3.67 13.22 23.06
C ALA A 349 2.95 12.23 23.99
N ASP A 350 1.70 12.51 24.35
CA ASP A 350 0.90 11.64 25.22
C ASP A 350 0.50 10.36 24.48
N TYR A 351 0.15 10.48 23.19
CA TYR A 351 0.01 9.31 22.34
C TYR A 351 1.30 8.49 22.28
N GLN A 352 2.47 9.13 22.12
CA GLN A 352 3.75 8.42 22.08
C GLN A 352 4.03 7.66 23.39
N ARG A 353 3.85 8.31 24.55
CA ARG A 353 3.96 7.67 25.87
C ARG A 353 3.00 6.50 26.00
N LYS A 354 1.74 6.69 25.59
CA LYS A 354 0.70 5.66 25.63
C LYS A 354 1.07 4.44 24.80
N ILE A 355 1.56 4.62 23.58
CA ILE A 355 1.97 3.47 22.76
C ILE A 355 3.27 2.84 23.25
N ALA A 356 4.17 3.59 23.88
CA ALA A 356 5.38 3.04 24.50
C ALA A 356 5.02 2.07 25.64
N VAL A 357 4.17 2.49 26.56
CA VAL A 357 3.68 1.65 27.66
C VAL A 357 2.88 0.47 27.14
N GLY A 358 1.96 0.71 26.20
CA GLY A 358 1.09 -0.34 25.66
C GLY A 358 1.85 -1.40 24.85
N MET A 359 2.90 -1.03 24.13
CA MET A 359 3.72 -1.97 23.36
C MET A 359 4.51 -2.90 24.28
N GLU A 360 5.09 -2.39 25.37
CA GLU A 360 5.78 -3.22 26.36
C GLU A 360 4.81 -4.23 27.01
N ASN A 361 3.60 -3.79 27.33
CA ASN A 361 2.54 -4.67 27.82
C ASN A 361 2.13 -5.72 26.80
N HIS A 362 2.03 -5.35 25.52
CA HIS A 362 1.71 -6.27 24.43
C HIS A 362 2.80 -7.32 24.19
N ILE A 363 4.07 -6.99 24.45
CA ILE A 363 5.17 -7.94 24.36
C ILE A 363 5.16 -8.92 25.54
N LYS A 364 4.92 -8.42 26.75
CA LYS A 364 4.85 -9.23 27.97
C LYS A 364 3.63 -10.15 27.96
N ASN A 365 2.50 -9.63 27.50
CA ASN A 365 1.21 -10.29 27.46
C ASN A 365 0.64 -10.20 26.04
N PRO A 366 1.19 -10.97 25.08
CA PRO A 366 0.63 -10.98 23.73
C PRO A 366 -0.82 -11.46 23.83
N PRO A 367 -1.76 -10.84 23.09
CA PRO A 367 -3.11 -11.36 23.02
C PRO A 367 -3.03 -12.82 22.57
N PRO A 368 -3.94 -13.69 23.06
CA PRO A 368 -4.01 -15.05 22.54
C PRO A 368 -4.07 -14.95 21.02
N PRO A 369 -3.37 -15.87 20.30
CA PRO A 369 -3.52 -15.91 18.85
C PRO A 369 -5.02 -15.91 18.61
N GLU A 370 -5.52 -14.95 17.81
CA GLU A 370 -6.92 -14.98 17.39
C GLU A 370 -7.09 -16.39 16.85
N ASP A 371 -7.82 -17.22 17.61
CA ASP A 371 -8.16 -18.54 17.15
C ASP A 371 -8.79 -18.23 15.82
N GLU A 372 -8.13 -18.63 14.74
CA GLU A 372 -8.76 -18.70 13.45
C GLU A 372 -9.91 -19.64 13.74
N THR A 373 -11.05 -19.06 14.14
CA THR A 373 -12.33 -19.70 14.15
C THR A 373 -12.52 -19.91 12.66
N ARG A 374 -11.87 -20.97 12.17
CA ARG A 374 -12.32 -21.84 11.12
C ARG A 374 -13.77 -21.99 11.50
N THR A 375 -14.61 -21.12 10.94
CA THR A 375 -16.04 -21.36 10.78
C THR A 375 -16.07 -22.83 10.44
N PRO A 376 -16.53 -23.70 11.35
CA PRO A 376 -16.36 -25.14 11.21
C PRO A 376 -16.91 -25.42 9.83
N LYS A 377 -15.99 -25.75 8.91
CA LYS A 377 -16.30 -25.83 7.49
C LYS A 377 -17.37 -26.89 7.47
N ALA A 378 -18.62 -26.47 7.36
CA ALA A 378 -19.76 -27.33 7.64
C ALA A 378 -19.51 -28.56 6.79
N ALA A 379 -19.17 -29.66 7.45
CA ALA A 379 -18.89 -30.90 6.77
C ALA A 379 -20.26 -31.25 6.20
N ALA A 380 -20.46 -30.88 4.93
CA ALA A 380 -21.63 -31.21 4.16
C ALA A 380 -21.69 -32.74 4.18
N THR A 381 -22.50 -33.22 5.11
CA THR A 381 -22.79 -34.60 5.37
C THR A 381 -23.36 -35.19 4.08
N GLY A 382 -22.58 -36.06 3.46
CA GLY A 382 -23.06 -37.28 2.84
C GLY A 382 -23.97 -37.15 1.62
N VAL A 383 -23.36 -37.04 0.43
CA VAL A 383 -23.89 -37.79 -0.72
C VAL A 383 -23.15 -39.11 -0.76
N LYS A 384 -23.85 -40.17 -0.32
CA LYS A 384 -23.38 -41.56 -0.31
C LYS A 384 -22.93 -41.98 -1.70
N GLY A 385 -21.72 -42.53 -1.76
CA GLY A 385 -21.11 -43.05 -2.98
C GLY A 385 -21.90 -44.17 -3.63
N ARG A 386 -21.95 -44.12 -4.96
CA ARG A 386 -22.24 -45.26 -5.83
C ARG A 386 -20.90 -45.92 -6.15
N LYS A 387 -20.72 -47.16 -5.67
CA LYS A 387 -19.53 -47.99 -5.85
C LYS A 387 -19.18 -48.14 -7.34
N ARG A 388 -17.94 -47.82 -7.74
CA ARG A 388 -17.31 -48.38 -8.94
C ARG A 388 -16.00 -49.08 -8.56
N ALA A 389 -15.81 -50.23 -9.20
CA ALA A 389 -14.89 -51.31 -8.89
C ALA A 389 -13.40 -50.95 -9.15
N PRO A 390 -12.44 -51.78 -8.66
CA PRO A 390 -11.02 -51.45 -8.66
C PRO A 390 -10.34 -51.89 -9.97
N LEU A 391 -9.53 -51.01 -10.54
CA LEU A 391 -8.54 -51.36 -11.56
C LEU A 391 -7.14 -50.93 -11.09
N THR A 392 -6.39 -51.96 -10.70
CA THR A 392 -4.94 -52.22 -10.81
C THR A 392 -3.87 -51.13 -10.48
N PRO A 393 -2.75 -51.54 -9.84
CA PRO A 393 -1.65 -50.63 -9.50
C PRO A 393 -0.60 -50.54 -10.61
N ALA A 394 -0.42 -49.35 -11.18
CA ALA A 394 0.73 -49.03 -12.02
C ALA A 394 1.74 -48.16 -11.25
N LYS A 395 2.95 -48.72 -11.10
CA LYS A 395 4.14 -48.10 -10.51
C LYS A 395 4.63 -46.92 -11.38
N SER A 396 4.88 -45.76 -10.79
CA SER A 396 5.82 -44.75 -11.31
C SER A 396 6.53 -44.08 -10.13
N LYS A 397 7.80 -44.42 -9.85
CA LYS A 397 9.05 -43.84 -10.35
C LYS A 397 9.23 -42.34 -10.06
N SER A 398 9.82 -42.07 -8.88
CA SER A 398 10.98 -41.21 -8.65
C SER A 398 11.24 -40.11 -9.69
N SER A 399 10.86 -38.87 -9.37
CA SER A 399 11.29 -37.67 -10.09
C SER A 399 12.46 -37.01 -9.35
N LYS A 400 13.63 -37.10 -10.00
CA LYS A 400 14.91 -36.56 -9.56
C LYS A 400 14.92 -35.06 -9.88
N LYS A 401 15.04 -34.23 -8.85
CA LYS A 401 15.09 -32.76 -8.90
C LYS A 401 16.36 -32.31 -9.64
N ARG A 402 16.22 -31.83 -10.88
CA ARG A 402 17.30 -31.17 -11.65
C ARG A 402 17.40 -29.71 -11.18
N ARG A 403 18.57 -29.35 -10.66
CA ARG A 403 18.98 -27.98 -10.33
C ARG A 403 19.35 -27.29 -11.64
N ILE A 404 18.58 -26.28 -12.02
CA ILE A 404 18.92 -25.40 -13.15
C ILE A 404 20.03 -24.47 -12.66
N ILE A 405 21.17 -24.55 -13.32
CA ILE A 405 22.29 -23.61 -13.21
C ILE A 405 22.00 -22.53 -14.26
N THR A 406 21.77 -21.30 -13.82
CA THR A 406 21.80 -20.11 -14.67
C THR A 406 23.25 -19.74 -14.95
N PRO A 407 23.64 -19.44 -16.20
CA PRO A 407 24.95 -18.88 -16.50
C PRO A 407 25.04 -17.47 -15.92
N SER A 408 26.11 -17.17 -15.19
CA SER A 408 26.51 -15.80 -14.86
C SER A 408 27.36 -15.27 -16.01
N ASP A 409 26.89 -14.18 -16.63
CA ASP A 409 27.71 -13.35 -17.50
C ASP A 409 28.55 -12.42 -16.61
N ASP A 410 29.82 -12.77 -16.45
CA ASP A 410 30.90 -11.92 -15.96
C ASP A 410 31.79 -11.56 -17.16
N GLU A 411 31.76 -10.32 -17.64
CA GLU A 411 32.88 -9.66 -18.33
C GLU A 411 32.80 -8.14 -18.12
N GLU A 412 33.48 -7.62 -17.10
CA GLU A 412 34.41 -6.48 -17.23
C GLU A 412 35.25 -6.35 -15.95
N GLU A 413 36.48 -6.85 -16.06
CA GLU A 413 37.48 -7.01 -15.02
C GLU A 413 38.35 -5.73 -14.92
N GLU A 414 38.08 -4.87 -13.93
CA GLU A 414 39.07 -3.87 -13.48
C GLU A 414 40.00 -4.50 -12.43
N ALA A 415 41.31 -4.47 -12.72
CA ALA A 415 42.37 -5.15 -12.00
C ALA A 415 42.48 -4.71 -10.52
N TYR A 416 42.16 -5.62 -9.60
CA TYR A 416 42.45 -5.50 -8.18
C TYR A 416 43.83 -6.09 -7.85
N ILE A 417 44.77 -5.25 -7.43
CA ILE A 417 46.09 -5.65 -6.91
C ILE A 417 45.92 -6.09 -5.44
N PRO A 418 46.11 -7.38 -5.09
CA PRO A 418 45.98 -7.81 -3.71
C PRO A 418 47.20 -7.37 -2.88
N LYS A 419 46.96 -6.52 -1.87
CA LYS A 419 47.94 -6.23 -0.81
C LYS A 419 48.14 -7.48 0.06
N SER A 420 49.38 -7.95 0.14
CA SER A 420 49.78 -9.07 1.00
C SER A 420 49.52 -8.75 2.47
N ARG A 421 48.73 -9.59 3.14
CA ARG A 421 48.54 -9.55 4.59
C ARG A 421 49.75 -10.17 5.27
N GLY A 422 50.60 -9.33 5.86
CA GLY A 422 51.69 -9.75 6.73
C GLY A 422 51.16 -10.42 8.00
N THR A 423 51.69 -11.60 8.31
CA THR A 423 51.44 -12.32 9.56
C THR A 423 52.23 -11.68 10.70
N LYS A 424 51.52 -11.13 11.70
CA LYS A 424 52.14 -10.67 12.95
C LYS A 424 52.45 -11.89 13.83
N SER A 425 53.72 -12.22 13.95
CA SER A 425 54.26 -13.13 14.96
C SER A 425 54.11 -12.52 16.36
N ARG A 426 53.68 -13.35 17.31
CA ARG A 426 53.46 -12.99 18.72
C ARG A 426 54.76 -13.26 19.50
N PRO A 427 55.26 -12.33 20.34
CA PRO A 427 56.48 -12.58 21.12
C PRO A 427 56.18 -13.54 22.28
N LYS A 428 57.12 -14.45 22.55
CA LYS A 428 57.14 -15.28 23.76
C LYS A 428 57.70 -14.45 24.92
N SER A 429 56.98 -14.43 26.04
CA SER A 429 57.48 -13.92 27.31
C SER A 429 58.54 -14.87 27.89
N THR A 430 59.66 -14.30 28.30
CA THR A 430 60.66 -14.91 29.20
C THR A 430 60.17 -14.95 30.63
#